data_AF-A0A142FVG5-F1
#
_entry.id   AF-A0A142FVG5-F1
#
_cell.length_a   1.000
_cell.length_b   1.000
_cell.length_c   1.000
_cell.angle_alpha   90.00
_cell.angle_beta   90.00
_cell.angle_gamma   90.00
#
_symmetry.space_group_name_H-M   'P 1'
#
loop_
_entity.id
_entity.type
_entity.pdbx_description
1 polymer ?
#
loop_
_entity_poly.entity_id
_entity_poly.type
_entity_poly.pdbx_seq_one_letter_code
_entity_poly.pdbx_strand_id
1 'polypeptide(L)'
;MKRRISTKDCLLSVGLLVTLQAVPLIASAGVSANLGITSNYLFRGVTQTDGSTATQGGLDYEHASGLYVGGWGSNVDFGDGTSYELDLYAGFSGVIEDIGYDVGYIYYSYPDAPESIDFGEIYGELSYSIVSIGVAYTANSDVSGEGLFVPGDIYYYASVDVPLEDDFSTGVLIGYYDFTDDGKASIGEASYGHAAVNVTKDAGSFGAFSVNLEYADIDSSNALGSVSSDDPKFWLGWTKSF
;
A
#
# COMPACT_ATOMS: atom_id res chain seq x y z
N MET A 1 -34.32 -27.68 8.07
CA MET A 1 -33.28 -27.82 9.12
C MET A 1 -32.37 -26.60 9.01
N LYS A 2 -32.63 -25.55 9.82
CA LYS A 2 -31.92 -24.27 9.76
C LYS A 2 -30.54 -24.42 10.40
N ARG A 3 -29.46 -24.44 9.63
CA ARG A 3 -28.10 -24.31 10.17
C ARG A 3 -27.86 -22.84 10.50
N ARG A 4 -27.69 -22.55 11.79
CA ARG A 4 -27.18 -21.27 12.29
C ARG A 4 -25.74 -21.13 11.79
N ILE A 5 -25.48 -20.07 11.03
CA ILE A 5 -24.14 -19.62 10.70
C ILE A 5 -23.59 -18.97 11.98
N SER A 6 -22.47 -19.48 12.47
CA SER A 6 -21.78 -19.02 13.68
C SER A 6 -20.77 -17.95 13.30
N THR A 7 -20.96 -16.73 13.79
CA THR A 7 -20.21 -15.50 13.49
C THR A 7 -18.86 -15.43 14.21
N LYS A 8 -17.91 -16.35 13.96
CA LYS A 8 -16.63 -16.34 14.71
C LYS A 8 -15.32 -16.46 13.93
N ASP A 9 -15.33 -16.59 12.62
CA ASP A 9 -14.08 -16.68 11.85
C ASP A 9 -14.03 -15.52 10.84
N CYS A 10 -13.43 -14.40 11.26
CA CYS A 10 -13.04 -13.31 10.37
C CYS A 10 -11.76 -13.76 9.66
N LEU A 11 -11.91 -14.27 8.44
CA LEU A 11 -10.81 -14.66 7.57
C LEU A 11 -10.26 -13.40 6.91
N LEU A 12 -9.05 -13.01 7.32
CA LEU A 12 -8.25 -11.96 6.72
C LEU A 12 -7.83 -12.35 5.29
N SER A 13 -8.06 -11.43 4.35
CA SER A 13 -7.59 -11.53 2.97
C SER A 13 -6.42 -10.58 2.80
N VAL A 14 -5.21 -11.14 2.61
CA VAL A 14 -3.98 -10.38 2.40
C VAL A 14 -3.80 -10.15 0.90
N GLY A 15 -4.28 -9.00 0.40
CA GLY A 15 -3.97 -8.49 -0.93
C GLY A 15 -2.96 -7.36 -0.83
N LEU A 16 -1.81 -7.50 -1.49
CA LEU A 16 -0.73 -6.51 -1.53
C LEU A 16 -1.12 -5.35 -2.48
N LEU A 17 -2.00 -4.47 -2.03
CA LEU A 17 -1.76 -3.03 -2.19
C LEU A 17 -1.24 -2.57 -0.82
N VAL A 18 -0.64 -1.38 -0.68
CA VAL A 18 -0.50 -0.75 0.64
C VAL A 18 -1.89 -0.28 1.11
N THR A 19 -2.83 -1.22 1.17
CA THR A 19 -3.98 -1.25 2.06
C THR A 19 -3.43 -1.87 3.33
N LEU A 20 -3.42 -1.07 4.38
CA LEU A 20 -3.14 -1.50 5.72
C LEU A 20 -3.79 -2.87 5.96
N GLN A 21 -2.97 -3.91 6.07
CA GLN A 21 -3.48 -5.26 6.28
C GLN A 21 -4.25 -5.21 7.59
N ALA A 22 -5.54 -5.53 7.55
CA ALA A 22 -6.36 -5.65 8.74
C ALA A 22 -5.85 -6.84 9.56
N VAL A 23 -4.74 -6.70 10.28
CA VAL A 23 -4.20 -7.71 11.21
C VAL A 23 -5.36 -8.19 12.08
N PRO A 24 -5.53 -9.50 12.32
CA PRO A 24 -6.59 -9.93 13.22
C PRO A 24 -6.32 -9.21 14.52
N LEU A 25 -7.33 -8.57 15.14
CA LEU A 25 -7.20 -8.02 16.48
C LEU A 25 -6.76 -9.17 17.41
N ILE A 26 -5.45 -9.38 17.53
CA ILE A 26 -4.89 -10.21 18.56
C ILE A 26 -5.10 -9.32 19.78
N ALA A 27 -6.02 -9.70 20.64
CA ALA A 27 -6.21 -9.09 21.95
C ALA A 27 -4.98 -9.25 22.88
N SER A 28 -3.79 -9.44 22.32
CA SER A 28 -2.49 -9.55 22.96
C SER A 28 -1.50 -8.72 22.15
N ALA A 29 -0.68 -7.93 22.85
CA ALA A 29 0.49 -7.34 22.24
C ALA A 29 1.32 -8.44 21.56
N GLY A 30 1.85 -8.15 20.37
CA GLY A 30 2.44 -9.14 19.49
C GLY A 30 3.52 -8.53 18.61
N VAL A 31 4.52 -9.33 18.29
CA VAL A 31 5.47 -9.06 17.21
C VAL A 31 5.06 -9.94 16.05
N SER A 32 4.91 -9.36 14.86
CA SER A 32 4.68 -10.09 13.62
C SER A 32 5.73 -9.71 12.59
N ALA A 33 6.01 -10.62 11.67
CA ALA A 33 6.86 -10.34 10.53
C ALA A 33 6.19 -10.78 9.24
N ASN A 34 6.57 -10.18 8.13
CA ASN A 34 6.12 -10.60 6.81
C ASN A 34 7.27 -10.60 5.80
N LEU A 35 7.12 -11.45 4.78
CA LEU A 35 8.01 -11.53 3.63
C LEU A 35 7.16 -11.62 2.36
N GLY A 36 7.53 -10.88 1.34
CA GLY A 36 6.87 -10.84 0.05
C GLY A 36 7.87 -10.89 -1.11
N ILE A 37 7.42 -11.47 -2.23
CA ILE A 37 8.09 -11.38 -3.52
C ILE A 37 7.03 -10.96 -4.53
N THR A 38 7.29 -9.91 -5.29
CA THR A 38 6.45 -9.48 -6.41
C THR A 38 7.27 -9.43 -7.69
N SER A 39 6.64 -9.72 -8.83
CA SER A 39 7.30 -9.54 -10.15
C SER A 39 7.42 -8.07 -10.56
N ASN A 40 6.68 -7.17 -9.91
CA ASN A 40 6.77 -5.73 -10.09
C ASN A 40 6.24 -5.04 -8.81
N TYR A 41 7.00 -4.14 -8.20
CA TYR A 41 6.51 -3.38 -7.04
C TYR A 41 5.82 -2.11 -7.53
N LEU A 42 4.53 -1.99 -7.22
CA LEU A 42 3.72 -0.82 -7.56
C LEU A 42 3.41 -0.04 -6.29
N PHE A 43 3.65 1.26 -6.32
CA PHE A 43 3.16 2.22 -5.34
C PHE A 43 2.09 3.08 -6.00
N ARG A 44 0.83 2.89 -5.59
CA ARG A 44 -0.34 3.64 -6.08
C ARG A 44 -0.42 3.68 -7.62
N GLY A 45 -0.15 2.57 -8.29
CA GLY A 45 -0.16 2.47 -9.75
C GLY A 45 1.18 2.73 -10.44
N VAL A 46 2.18 3.23 -9.74
CA VAL A 46 3.50 3.57 -10.29
C VAL A 46 4.53 2.52 -9.93
N THR A 47 5.24 2.00 -10.93
CA THR A 47 6.33 1.04 -10.72
C THR A 47 7.47 1.64 -9.91
N GLN A 48 7.92 0.91 -8.90
CA GLN A 48 9.07 1.25 -8.08
C GLN A 48 10.30 0.41 -8.43
N THR A 49 10.16 -0.63 -9.25
CA THR A 49 11.26 -1.52 -9.66
C THR A 49 11.43 -1.61 -11.18
N ASP A 50 10.90 -0.64 -11.92
CA ASP A 50 10.88 -0.64 -13.40
C ASP A 50 10.48 -2.01 -14.01
N GLY A 51 9.39 -2.60 -13.51
CA GLY A 51 8.92 -3.91 -13.99
C GLY A 51 9.75 -5.13 -13.56
N SER A 52 10.73 -4.93 -12.66
CA SER A 52 11.59 -6.00 -12.13
C SER A 52 11.07 -6.56 -10.81
N THR A 53 11.53 -7.77 -10.47
CA THR A 53 11.17 -8.43 -9.21
C THR A 53 11.58 -7.60 -8.00
N ALA A 54 10.68 -7.51 -7.01
CA ALA A 54 10.96 -6.94 -5.71
C ALA A 54 10.87 -8.01 -4.62
N THR A 55 11.81 -7.98 -3.68
CA THR A 55 11.72 -8.68 -2.39
C THR A 55 11.37 -7.66 -1.33
N GLN A 56 10.40 -8.00 -0.49
CA GLN A 56 9.74 -7.08 0.42
C GLN A 56 9.60 -7.75 1.78
N GLY A 57 9.63 -6.98 2.85
CA GLY A 57 9.34 -7.53 4.16
C GLY A 57 9.24 -6.48 5.24
N GLY A 58 8.56 -6.85 6.32
CA GLY A 58 8.32 -5.96 7.44
C GLY A 58 8.38 -6.66 8.78
N LEU A 59 8.54 -5.83 9.81
CA LEU A 59 8.49 -6.22 11.21
C LEU A 59 7.60 -5.23 11.95
N ASP A 60 6.62 -5.76 12.67
CA ASP A 60 5.61 -4.98 13.36
C ASP A 60 5.56 -5.33 14.84
N TYR A 61 5.23 -4.34 15.64
CA TYR A 61 4.80 -4.51 17.01
C TYR A 61 3.44 -3.83 17.21
N GLU A 62 2.47 -4.61 17.66
CA GLU A 62 1.14 -4.12 18.05
C GLU A 62 0.99 -4.23 19.56
N HIS A 63 0.49 -3.18 20.20
CA HIS A 63 0.14 -3.15 21.61
C HIS A 63 -1.37 -3.33 21.75
N ALA A 64 -1.80 -4.00 22.83
CA ALA A 64 -3.23 -4.29 23.10
C ALA A 64 -4.15 -3.06 23.23
N SER A 65 -3.59 -1.84 23.24
CA SER A 65 -4.38 -0.61 23.16
C SER A 65 -4.84 -0.27 21.74
N GLY A 66 -4.26 -0.89 20.71
CA GLY A 66 -4.38 -0.49 19.30
C GLY A 66 -3.21 0.35 18.79
N LEU A 67 -2.23 0.68 19.65
CA LEU A 67 -1.01 1.37 19.21
C LEU A 67 -0.11 0.38 18.49
N TYR A 68 0.47 0.77 17.35
CA TYR A 68 1.45 -0.04 16.65
C TYR A 68 2.64 0.79 16.17
N VAL A 69 3.75 0.10 15.94
CA VAL A 69 4.96 0.63 15.29
C VAL A 69 5.53 -0.49 14.43
N GLY A 70 6.05 -0.15 13.26
CA GLY A 70 6.68 -1.12 12.39
C GLY A 70 7.67 -0.47 11.44
N GLY A 71 8.34 -1.35 10.71
CA GLY A 71 9.18 -0.96 9.60
C GLY A 71 9.07 -1.95 8.47
N TRP A 72 9.22 -1.46 7.26
CA TRP A 72 9.16 -2.24 6.04
C TRP A 72 10.31 -1.84 5.12
N GLY A 73 10.68 -2.73 4.21
CA GLY A 73 11.64 -2.37 3.18
C GLY A 73 11.54 -3.22 1.93
N SER A 74 12.08 -2.68 0.84
CA SER A 74 12.17 -3.36 -0.46
C SER A 74 13.34 -2.87 -1.28
N ASN A 75 13.70 -3.63 -2.31
CA ASN A 75 14.49 -3.08 -3.40
C ASN A 75 13.62 -2.23 -4.33
N VAL A 76 14.21 -1.17 -4.87
CA VAL A 76 13.64 -0.28 -5.88
C VAL A 76 14.60 -0.12 -7.06
N ASP A 77 14.12 0.43 -8.17
CA ASP A 77 14.91 0.84 -9.32
C ASP A 77 14.25 2.05 -9.98
N PHE A 78 14.85 3.22 -9.75
CA PHE A 78 14.43 4.50 -10.34
C PHE A 78 15.33 4.93 -11.50
N GLY A 79 16.30 4.10 -11.91
CA GLY A 79 17.25 4.41 -12.98
C GLY A 79 18.33 5.45 -12.64
N ASP A 80 18.40 5.92 -11.39
CA ASP A 80 19.37 6.93 -10.90
C ASP A 80 20.42 6.36 -9.94
N GLY A 81 20.31 5.07 -9.59
CA GLY A 81 21.20 4.38 -8.66
C GLY A 81 20.58 4.11 -7.29
N THR A 82 19.40 4.67 -6.99
CA THR A 82 18.61 4.33 -5.80
C THR A 82 18.21 2.86 -5.88
N SER A 83 18.52 2.07 -4.84
CA SER A 83 18.37 0.61 -4.90
C SER A 83 17.47 0.02 -3.82
N TYR A 84 17.13 0.78 -2.78
CA TYR A 84 16.21 0.31 -1.76
C TYR A 84 15.41 1.42 -1.08
N GLU A 85 14.27 1.02 -0.54
CA GLU A 85 13.35 1.81 0.27
C GLU A 85 13.28 1.22 1.67
N LEU A 86 13.25 2.08 2.68
CA LEU A 86 13.00 1.73 4.08
C LEU A 86 11.91 2.64 4.64
N ASP A 87 10.82 2.01 5.06
CA ASP A 87 9.68 2.70 5.63
C ASP A 87 9.64 2.50 7.14
N LEU A 88 9.33 3.57 7.86
CA LEU A 88 9.07 3.53 9.29
C LEU A 88 7.69 4.11 9.56
N TYR A 89 6.88 3.39 10.32
CA TYR A 89 5.53 3.83 10.61
C TYR A 89 5.13 3.56 12.06
N ALA A 90 4.20 4.39 12.53
CA ALA A 90 3.51 4.20 13.78
C ALA A 90 2.09 4.74 13.67
N GLY A 91 1.17 4.12 14.39
CA GLY A 91 -0.22 4.52 14.34
C GLY A 91 -1.07 3.93 15.43
N PHE A 92 -2.37 4.10 15.26
CA PHE A 92 -3.38 3.65 16.18
C PHE A 92 -4.58 3.13 15.40
N SER A 93 -4.90 1.85 15.58
CA SER A 93 -6.01 1.19 14.91
C SER A 93 -6.94 0.50 15.90
N GLY A 94 -8.15 0.24 15.45
CA GLY A 94 -9.14 -0.45 16.25
C GLY A 94 -10.49 -0.55 15.56
N VAL A 95 -11.49 -0.99 16.33
CA VAL A 95 -12.85 -1.17 15.84
C VAL A 95 -13.82 -0.53 16.82
N ILE A 96 -14.76 0.27 16.30
CA ILE A 96 -15.91 0.79 17.02
C ILE A 96 -17.16 0.23 16.34
N GLU A 97 -17.92 -0.58 17.08
CA GLU A 97 -19.04 -1.35 16.53
C GLU A 97 -18.58 -2.24 15.37
N ASP A 98 -19.02 -1.94 14.15
CA ASP A 98 -18.65 -2.66 12.92
C ASP A 98 -17.71 -1.82 12.03
N ILE A 99 -17.25 -0.66 12.51
CA ILE A 99 -16.38 0.26 11.77
C ILE A 99 -14.95 0.09 12.28
N GLY A 100 -14.06 -0.37 11.41
CA GLY A 100 -12.62 -0.31 11.64
C GLY A 100 -12.08 1.09 11.37
N TYR A 101 -11.05 1.48 12.09
CA TYR A 101 -10.30 2.70 11.83
C TYR A 101 -8.80 2.44 11.98
N ASP A 102 -8.02 3.19 11.22
CA ASP A 102 -6.58 3.34 11.42
C ASP A 102 -6.20 4.79 11.18
N VAL A 103 -5.38 5.35 12.07
CA VAL A 103 -4.71 6.62 11.86
C VAL A 103 -3.23 6.47 12.17
N GLY A 104 -2.38 7.00 11.30
CA GLY A 104 -0.95 6.78 11.43
C GLY A 104 -0.09 7.82 10.74
N TYR A 105 1.20 7.63 10.92
CA TYR A 105 2.25 8.33 10.18
C TYR A 105 3.21 7.29 9.62
N ILE A 106 3.59 7.49 8.36
CA ILE A 106 4.63 6.71 7.67
C ILE A 106 5.70 7.67 7.16
N TYR A 107 6.94 7.26 7.25
CA TYR A 107 8.10 7.93 6.67
C TYR A 107 8.75 7.00 5.67
N TYR A 108 8.77 7.43 4.42
CA TYR A 108 9.41 6.78 3.29
C TYR A 108 10.84 7.31 3.20
N SER A 109 11.82 6.40 3.25
CA SER A 109 13.24 6.76 3.21
C SER A 109 13.97 5.98 2.13
N TYR A 110 14.84 6.68 1.40
CA TYR A 110 15.66 6.14 0.31
C TYR A 110 17.13 6.49 0.57
N PRO A 111 17.80 5.82 1.54
CA PRO A 111 19.07 6.30 2.06
C PRO A 111 20.26 6.23 1.10
N ASP A 112 20.13 5.49 -0.01
CA ASP A 112 21.14 5.42 -1.07
C ASP A 112 20.77 6.25 -2.33
N ALA A 113 19.69 7.01 -2.27
CA ALA A 113 19.33 7.92 -3.34
C ALA A 113 20.41 9.01 -3.53
N PRO A 114 20.70 9.43 -4.78
CA PRO A 114 21.69 10.48 -5.05
C PRO A 114 21.35 11.84 -4.40
N GLU A 115 20.06 12.16 -4.30
CA GLU A 115 19.50 13.33 -3.62
C GLU A 115 18.45 12.86 -2.62
N SER A 116 18.20 13.61 -1.55
CA SER A 116 17.17 13.22 -0.57
C SER A 116 15.78 13.34 -1.20
N ILE A 117 15.10 12.21 -1.30
CA ILE A 117 13.73 12.09 -1.80
C ILE A 117 12.78 11.58 -0.70
N ASP A 118 13.24 11.58 0.55
CA ASP A 118 12.50 11.11 1.70
C ASP A 118 11.28 11.99 1.97
N PHE A 119 10.15 11.38 2.32
CA PHE A 119 8.93 12.11 2.65
C PHE A 119 8.10 11.37 3.69
N GLY A 120 7.22 12.11 4.37
CA GLY A 120 6.37 11.57 5.42
C GLY A 120 4.90 11.89 5.17
N GLU A 121 4.04 10.91 5.39
CA GLU A 121 2.60 11.05 5.26
C GLU A 121 1.88 10.76 6.57
N ILE A 122 0.90 11.60 6.90
CA ILE A 122 -0.13 11.28 7.89
C ILE A 122 -1.29 10.65 7.13
N TYR A 123 -1.79 9.51 7.59
CA TYR A 123 -2.90 8.83 6.94
C TYR A 123 -4.02 8.49 7.91
N GLY A 124 -5.19 8.24 7.32
CA GLY A 124 -6.35 7.70 8.01
C GLY A 124 -7.17 6.81 7.08
N GLU A 125 -7.69 5.72 7.63
CA GLU A 125 -8.58 4.78 6.95
C GLU A 125 -9.80 4.49 7.81
N LEU A 126 -10.95 4.31 7.15
CA LEU A 126 -12.15 3.72 7.74
C LEU A 126 -12.56 2.49 6.92
N SER A 127 -12.92 1.41 7.63
CA SER A 127 -13.38 0.18 7.01
C SER A 127 -14.72 -0.28 7.58
N TYR A 128 -15.56 -0.85 6.73
CA TYR A 128 -16.85 -1.45 7.09
C TYR A 128 -17.13 -2.67 6.22
N SER A 129 -17.20 -3.84 6.85
CA SER A 129 -17.36 -5.12 6.14
C SER A 129 -16.28 -5.32 5.08
N ILE A 130 -16.64 -5.30 3.80
CA ILE A 130 -15.74 -5.52 2.67
C ILE A 130 -15.24 -4.22 2.04
N VAL A 131 -15.57 -3.06 2.61
CA VAL A 131 -15.28 -1.75 2.01
C VAL A 131 -14.32 -0.97 2.88
N SER A 132 -13.32 -0.34 2.28
CA SER A 132 -12.45 0.65 2.93
C SER A 132 -12.43 1.96 2.15
N ILE A 133 -12.23 3.06 2.87
CA ILE A 133 -11.90 4.37 2.32
C ILE A 133 -10.72 4.95 3.10
N GLY A 134 -9.79 5.59 2.41
CA GLY A 134 -8.60 6.12 3.06
C GLY A 134 -8.10 7.41 2.42
N VAL A 135 -7.27 8.11 3.19
CA VAL A 135 -6.58 9.34 2.80
C VAL A 135 -5.17 9.35 3.39
N ALA A 136 -4.21 9.85 2.63
CA ALA A 136 -2.86 10.16 3.08
C ALA A 136 -2.52 11.60 2.67
N TYR A 137 -1.89 12.34 3.58
CA TYR A 137 -1.46 13.73 3.40
C TYR A 137 0.04 13.79 3.62
N THR A 138 0.77 14.28 2.63
CA THR A 138 2.21 14.51 2.78
C THR A 138 2.43 15.67 3.75
N ALA A 139 3.04 15.37 4.89
CA ALA A 139 3.24 16.30 6.01
C ALA A 139 4.63 16.94 6.00
N ASN A 140 5.63 16.23 5.47
CA ASN A 140 7.01 16.66 5.38
C ASN A 140 7.68 15.99 4.18
N SER A 141 8.71 16.65 3.66
CA SER A 141 9.50 16.17 2.53
C SER A 141 10.89 16.77 2.61
N ASP A 142 11.89 15.98 2.24
CA ASP A 142 13.27 16.43 2.09
C ASP A 142 13.57 16.86 0.64
N VAL A 143 12.61 16.68 -0.28
CA VAL A 143 12.68 17.20 -1.65
C VAL A 143 12.78 18.72 -1.61
N SER A 144 13.84 19.26 -2.19
CA SER A 144 14.07 20.71 -2.18
C SER A 144 13.29 21.41 -3.29
N GLY A 145 12.49 22.42 -2.93
CA GLY A 145 11.84 23.30 -3.91
C GLY A 145 10.46 22.81 -4.34
N GLU A 146 10.16 22.98 -5.62
CA GLU A 146 8.94 22.44 -6.22
C GLU A 146 9.19 20.97 -6.58
N GLY A 147 8.24 20.09 -6.28
CA GLY A 147 8.44 18.65 -6.37
C GLY A 147 7.15 17.87 -6.20
N LEU A 148 7.23 16.56 -6.42
CA LEU A 148 6.22 15.61 -5.97
C LEU A 148 6.56 15.13 -4.57
N PHE A 149 5.55 14.63 -3.86
CA PHE A 149 5.68 14.15 -2.49
C PHE A 149 6.18 15.28 -1.56
N VAL A 150 5.59 16.47 -1.71
CA VAL A 150 5.85 17.68 -0.92
C VAL A 150 4.66 18.02 -0.01
N PRO A 151 4.85 18.83 1.05
CA PRO A 151 3.75 19.18 1.94
C PRO A 151 2.56 19.80 1.23
N GLY A 152 1.39 19.17 1.35
CA GLY A 152 0.17 19.57 0.65
C GLY A 152 -0.35 18.53 -0.33
N ASP A 153 0.48 17.58 -0.76
CA ASP A 153 0.04 16.48 -1.62
C ASP A 153 -0.89 15.53 -0.87
N ILE A 154 -1.95 15.09 -1.54
CA ILE A 154 -2.99 14.24 -0.95
C ILE A 154 -3.26 13.04 -1.84
N TYR A 155 -3.25 11.86 -1.25
CA TYR A 155 -3.77 10.64 -1.86
C TYR A 155 -5.06 10.23 -1.18
N TYR A 156 -6.07 9.84 -1.94
CA TYR A 156 -7.30 9.26 -1.40
C TYR A 156 -7.75 8.07 -2.24
N TYR A 157 -8.40 7.12 -1.59
CA TYR A 157 -8.80 5.88 -2.24
C TYR A 157 -10.05 5.26 -1.62
N ALA A 158 -10.64 4.34 -2.38
CA ALA A 158 -11.67 3.42 -1.92
C ALA A 158 -11.38 2.01 -2.44
N SER A 159 -11.62 1.00 -1.62
CA SER A 159 -11.45 -0.40 -2.00
C SER A 159 -12.63 -1.27 -1.59
N VAL A 160 -12.75 -2.39 -2.28
CA VAL A 160 -13.66 -3.48 -1.96
C VAL A 160 -12.91 -4.81 -2.01
N ASP A 161 -12.94 -5.57 -0.92
CA ASP A 161 -12.25 -6.86 -0.77
C ASP A 161 -13.26 -7.96 -0.46
N VAL A 162 -13.51 -8.81 -1.46
CA VAL A 162 -14.54 -9.85 -1.41
C VAL A 162 -13.91 -11.21 -1.12
N PRO A 163 -14.21 -11.83 0.03
CA PRO A 163 -13.84 -13.22 0.27
C PRO A 163 -14.66 -14.14 -0.64
N LEU A 164 -14.00 -15.14 -1.23
CA LEU A 164 -14.59 -16.13 -2.12
C LEU A 164 -14.49 -17.54 -1.48
N GLU A 165 -15.08 -18.53 -2.13
CA GLU A 165 -14.95 -19.93 -1.71
C GLU A 165 -13.51 -20.46 -1.92
N ASP A 166 -13.19 -21.58 -1.27
CA ASP A 166 -11.90 -22.27 -1.41
C ASP A 166 -10.67 -21.38 -1.14
N ASP A 167 -10.73 -20.55 -0.10
CA ASP A 167 -9.68 -19.61 0.34
C ASP A 167 -9.17 -18.66 -0.76
N PHE A 168 -10.02 -18.35 -1.72
CA PHE A 168 -9.79 -17.26 -2.66
C PHE A 168 -10.36 -15.95 -2.11
N SER A 169 -9.80 -14.83 -2.56
CA SER A 169 -10.39 -13.50 -2.43
C SER A 169 -10.15 -12.69 -3.70
N THR A 170 -10.93 -11.64 -3.89
CA THR A 170 -10.69 -10.65 -4.94
C THR A 170 -10.85 -9.25 -4.38
N GLY A 171 -9.94 -8.36 -4.78
CA GLY A 171 -9.96 -6.96 -4.39
C GLY A 171 -10.08 -6.06 -5.60
N VAL A 172 -10.76 -4.93 -5.43
CA VAL A 172 -10.76 -3.79 -6.36
C VAL A 172 -10.43 -2.54 -5.57
N LEU A 173 -9.51 -1.73 -6.08
CA LEU A 173 -9.21 -0.41 -5.53
C LEU A 173 -9.30 0.64 -6.64
N ILE A 174 -9.80 1.82 -6.28
CA ILE A 174 -9.66 3.05 -7.06
C ILE A 174 -8.99 4.10 -6.17
N GLY A 175 -8.04 4.84 -6.72
CA GLY A 175 -7.31 5.88 -6.01
C GLY A 175 -7.07 7.10 -6.88
N TYR A 176 -6.79 8.23 -6.24
CA TYR A 176 -6.36 9.44 -6.91
C TYR A 176 -5.30 10.14 -6.08
N TYR A 177 -4.25 10.59 -6.74
CA TYR A 177 -3.19 11.40 -6.16
C TYR A 177 -3.34 12.83 -6.69
N ASP A 178 -3.50 13.77 -5.77
CA ASP A 178 -3.60 15.20 -6.01
C ASP A 178 -2.30 15.86 -5.54
N PHE A 179 -1.45 16.27 -6.48
CA PHE A 179 -0.18 16.92 -6.18
C PHE A 179 -0.37 18.44 -6.17
N THR A 180 0.06 19.10 -5.10
CA THR A 180 -0.10 20.56 -4.92
C THR A 180 0.71 21.37 -5.93
N ASP A 181 1.84 20.80 -6.36
CA ASP A 181 2.79 21.37 -7.30
C ASP A 181 2.56 20.91 -8.76
N ASP A 182 1.43 20.26 -9.01
CA ASP A 182 0.98 19.83 -10.33
C ASP A 182 0.85 20.98 -11.33
N GLY A 183 1.21 20.72 -12.59
CA GLY A 183 1.14 21.66 -13.70
C GLY A 183 2.19 22.79 -13.66
N LYS A 184 3.07 22.81 -12.66
CA LYS A 184 4.20 23.75 -12.61
C LYS A 184 5.21 23.44 -13.70
N ALA A 185 5.90 24.46 -14.23
CA ALA A 185 6.82 24.30 -15.35
C ALA A 185 8.02 23.36 -15.05
N SER A 186 8.38 23.21 -13.77
CA SER A 186 9.44 22.34 -13.25
C SER A 186 9.00 20.87 -13.11
N ILE A 187 7.70 20.62 -12.98
CA ILE A 187 7.11 19.32 -12.66
C ILE A 187 6.36 18.74 -13.86
N GLY A 188 5.50 19.55 -14.50
CA GLY A 188 4.55 19.08 -15.51
C GLY A 188 3.25 18.59 -14.87
N GLU A 189 2.40 17.97 -15.67
CA GLU A 189 1.20 17.30 -15.15
C GLU A 189 1.62 16.07 -14.33
N ALA A 190 1.04 15.88 -13.16
CA ALA A 190 1.48 14.89 -12.19
C ALA A 190 0.32 14.25 -11.42
N SER A 191 -0.80 14.97 -11.20
CA SER A 191 -1.97 14.38 -10.56
C SER A 191 -2.58 13.29 -11.45
N TYR A 192 -3.00 12.19 -10.86
CA TYR A 192 -3.50 11.04 -11.61
C TYR A 192 -4.45 10.16 -10.81
N GLY A 193 -5.33 9.47 -11.52
CA GLY A 193 -6.14 8.39 -10.99
C GLY A 193 -5.50 7.04 -11.26
N HIS A 194 -5.74 6.06 -10.42
CA HIS A 194 -5.36 4.67 -10.68
C HIS A 194 -6.42 3.69 -10.20
N ALA A 195 -6.39 2.49 -10.75
CA ALA A 195 -7.26 1.39 -10.39
C ALA A 195 -6.49 0.08 -10.38
N ALA A 196 -6.78 -0.76 -9.38
CA ALA A 196 -6.21 -2.08 -9.24
C ALA A 196 -7.30 -3.13 -9.07
N VAL A 197 -7.06 -4.32 -9.62
CA VAL A 197 -7.85 -5.52 -9.37
C VAL A 197 -6.92 -6.70 -9.10
N ASN A 198 -7.27 -7.52 -8.13
CA ASN A 198 -6.50 -8.71 -7.79
C ASN A 198 -7.39 -9.93 -7.55
N VAL A 199 -6.80 -11.10 -7.74
CA VAL A 199 -7.30 -12.37 -7.21
C VAL A 199 -6.18 -12.98 -6.39
N THR A 200 -6.50 -13.33 -5.15
CA THR A 200 -5.55 -13.91 -4.19
C THR A 200 -6.02 -15.30 -3.78
N LYS A 201 -5.08 -16.22 -3.63
CA LYS A 201 -5.28 -17.56 -3.07
C LYS A 201 -4.44 -17.69 -1.80
N ASP A 202 -5.10 -17.91 -0.66
CA ASP A 202 -4.42 -18.36 0.55
C ASP A 202 -4.09 -19.86 0.43
N ALA A 203 -2.81 -20.19 0.49
CA ALA A 203 -2.27 -21.54 0.45
C ALA A 203 -1.81 -22.02 1.85
N GLY A 204 -2.36 -21.42 2.91
CA GLY A 204 -2.13 -21.78 4.30
C GLY A 204 -0.67 -21.57 4.69
N SER A 205 0.02 -22.64 5.10
CA SER A 205 1.41 -22.56 5.56
C SER A 205 2.40 -22.12 4.48
N PHE A 206 2.01 -22.13 3.20
CA PHE A 206 2.81 -21.62 2.10
C PHE A 206 2.67 -20.10 1.90
N GLY A 207 1.73 -19.44 2.57
CA GLY A 207 1.42 -18.02 2.35
C GLY A 207 0.35 -17.82 1.27
N ALA A 208 0.19 -16.58 0.83
CA ALA A 208 -0.76 -16.19 -0.19
C ALA A 208 -0.08 -15.96 -1.54
N PHE A 209 -0.78 -16.27 -2.62
CA PHE A 209 -0.37 -16.00 -4.00
C PHE A 209 -1.40 -15.10 -4.67
N SER A 210 -0.95 -14.07 -5.38
CA SER A 210 -1.83 -13.13 -6.05
C SER A 210 -1.50 -12.96 -7.53
N VAL A 211 -2.56 -12.72 -8.31
CA VAL A 211 -2.51 -12.26 -9.68
C VAL A 211 -3.17 -10.89 -9.72
N ASN A 212 -2.47 -9.91 -10.26
CA ASN A 212 -2.83 -8.51 -10.13
C ASN A 212 -2.77 -7.81 -11.48
N LEU A 213 -3.69 -6.88 -11.67
CA LEU A 213 -3.72 -5.96 -12.79
C LEU A 213 -3.98 -4.55 -12.25
N GLU A 214 -3.13 -3.61 -12.65
CA GLU A 214 -3.18 -2.24 -12.17
C GLU A 214 -2.99 -1.27 -13.33
N TYR A 215 -3.74 -0.18 -13.34
CA TYR A 215 -3.68 0.86 -14.36
C TYR A 215 -3.62 2.21 -13.66
N ALA A 216 -2.66 3.04 -14.08
CA ALA A 216 -2.53 4.42 -13.64
C ALA A 216 -2.73 5.32 -14.86
N ASP A 217 -3.60 6.31 -14.74
CA ASP A 217 -3.89 7.29 -15.79
C ASP A 217 -2.82 8.39 -15.78
N ILE A 218 -1.60 8.00 -16.13
CA ILE A 218 -0.42 8.86 -16.10
C ILE A 218 0.03 9.07 -17.54
N ASP A 219 -0.15 10.28 -18.02
CA ASP A 219 0.24 10.64 -19.38
C ASP A 219 1.76 10.57 -19.58
N SER A 220 2.20 10.30 -20.80
CA SER A 220 3.64 10.16 -21.11
C SER A 220 4.46 11.46 -20.89
N SER A 221 3.77 12.60 -20.76
CA SER A 221 4.35 13.89 -20.40
C SER A 221 4.41 14.15 -18.89
N ASN A 222 3.89 13.23 -18.07
CA ASN A 222 3.77 13.44 -16.65
C ASN A 222 5.09 13.20 -15.91
N ALA A 223 5.24 13.91 -14.79
CA ALA A 223 6.48 13.99 -14.00
C ALA A 223 6.95 12.65 -13.41
N LEU A 224 6.07 11.63 -13.38
CA LEU A 224 6.29 10.35 -12.69
C LEU A 224 7.08 9.31 -13.50
N GLY A 225 7.68 9.70 -14.62
CA GLY A 225 8.90 9.08 -15.17
C GLY A 225 8.87 7.63 -15.67
N SER A 226 7.78 6.88 -15.51
CA SER A 226 7.68 5.52 -16.05
C SER A 226 7.49 5.59 -17.56
N VAL A 227 8.46 5.11 -18.35
CA VAL A 227 8.17 4.61 -19.70
C VAL A 227 6.98 3.64 -19.58
N SER A 228 5.95 3.77 -20.42
CA SER A 228 4.68 3.01 -20.32
C SER A 228 3.85 3.22 -19.03
N SER A 229 3.83 4.45 -18.51
CA SER A 229 3.05 4.82 -17.31
C SER A 229 1.55 4.55 -17.45
N ASP A 230 0.98 4.72 -18.65
CA ASP A 230 -0.42 4.49 -19.00
C ASP A 230 -0.73 3.04 -19.44
N ASP A 231 0.26 2.16 -19.56
CA ASP A 231 -0.02 0.76 -19.88
C ASP A 231 -0.53 0.01 -18.64
N PRO A 232 -1.56 -0.87 -18.78
CA PRO A 232 -1.95 -1.78 -17.73
C PRO A 232 -0.79 -2.70 -17.31
N LYS A 233 -0.48 -2.72 -16.02
CA LYS A 233 0.61 -3.46 -15.41
C LYS A 233 0.08 -4.75 -14.81
N PHE A 234 0.53 -5.87 -15.36
CA PHE A 234 0.26 -7.19 -14.82
C PHE A 234 1.42 -7.64 -13.93
N TRP A 235 1.11 -8.14 -12.73
CA TRP A 235 2.15 -8.63 -11.83
C TRP A 235 1.66 -9.77 -10.92
N LEU A 236 2.61 -10.61 -10.51
CA LEU A 236 2.38 -11.75 -9.62
C LEU A 236 2.97 -11.46 -8.25
N GLY A 237 2.24 -11.81 -7.20
CA GLY A 237 2.68 -11.66 -5.83
C GLY A 237 2.71 -12.98 -5.08
N TRP A 238 3.64 -13.09 -4.14
CA TRP A 238 3.63 -14.08 -3.07
C TRP A 238 3.93 -13.37 -1.76
N THR A 239 3.17 -13.67 -0.70
CA THR A 239 3.40 -13.11 0.63
C THR A 239 3.24 -14.17 1.71
N LYS A 240 3.94 -13.99 2.83
CA LYS A 240 3.81 -14.86 3.99
C LYS A 240 4.06 -14.07 5.27
N SER A 241 3.18 -14.27 6.24
CA SER A 241 3.28 -13.68 7.58
C SER A 241 3.73 -14.72 8.62
N PHE A 242 4.39 -14.27 9.68
CA PHE A 242 5.00 -15.05 10.75
C PHE A 242 4.62 -14.51 12.13
#